data_AF-A0A7X2THV5-F1
#
_entry.id   AF-A0A7X2THV5-F1
#
_cell.length_a   1.000
_cell.length_b   1.000
_cell.length_c   1.000
_cell.angle_alpha   90.00
_cell.angle_beta   90.00
_cell.angle_gamma   90.00
#
_symmetry.space_group_name_H-M   'P 1'
#
loop_
_entity.id
_entity.type
_entity.pdbx_description
1 polymer ?
#
loop_
_entity_poly.entity_id
_entity_poly.type
_entity_poly.pdbx_seq_one_letter_code
_entity_poly.pdbx_strand_id
1 'polypeptide(L)'
;MILALVLSSALVADAASPPPSDTGEVLIREATELLLAGGELPRDLDERLLRLEPAERIRVLVFLRRAGLLVGPAWPAERLLAPAKERVVAP
;
A
#
# COMPACT_ATOMS: atom_id res chain seq x y z
N MET A 1 11.17 -36.22 -5.26
CA MET A 1 9.89 -35.56 -5.61
C MET A 1 9.43 -34.66 -4.47
N ILE A 2 10.00 -33.45 -4.35
CA ILE A 2 9.48 -32.36 -3.47
C ILE A 2 9.33 -31.06 -4.30
N LEU A 3 9.50 -31.13 -5.62
CA LEU A 3 9.52 -29.95 -6.50
C LEU A 3 8.15 -29.58 -7.10
N ALA A 4 7.09 -30.31 -6.76
CA ALA A 4 5.79 -30.18 -7.44
C ALA A 4 4.68 -29.51 -6.60
N LEU A 5 4.93 -29.10 -5.36
CA LEU A 5 3.86 -28.69 -4.42
C LEU A 5 3.88 -27.22 -3.98
N VAL A 6 4.85 -26.41 -4.40
CA VAL A 6 4.98 -25.02 -3.91
C VAL A 6 4.26 -24.00 -4.81
N LEU A 7 3.80 -24.38 -6.01
CA LEU A 7 3.32 -23.42 -7.01
C LEU A 7 1.80 -23.15 -7.00
N SER A 8 1.02 -23.84 -6.17
CA SER A 8 -0.47 -23.81 -6.26
C SER A 8 -1.18 -22.77 -5.38
N SER A 9 -0.46 -21.92 -4.64
CA SER A 9 -1.09 -20.93 -3.74
C SER A 9 -1.06 -19.49 -4.26
N ALA A 10 -0.47 -19.21 -5.42
CA ALA A 10 -0.26 -17.85 -5.90
C ALA A 10 -1.40 -17.26 -6.75
N LEU A 11 -2.44 -18.04 -7.09
CA LEU A 11 -3.50 -17.61 -8.01
C LEU A 11 -4.92 -17.71 -7.40
N VAL A 12 -5.10 -17.26 -6.16
CA VAL A 12 -6.36 -16.56 -5.86
C VAL A 12 -6.19 -15.15 -6.41
N ALA A 13 -6.37 -15.03 -7.72
CA ALA A 13 -6.65 -13.74 -8.34
C ALA A 13 -8.00 -13.30 -7.77
N ASP A 14 -7.93 -12.36 -6.84
CA ASP A 14 -9.09 -11.71 -6.24
C ASP A 14 -9.83 -10.96 -7.35
N ALA A 15 -10.82 -11.62 -7.95
CA ALA A 15 -11.67 -11.06 -9.00
C ALA A 15 -12.53 -9.86 -8.51
N ALA A 16 -12.42 -9.49 -7.22
CA ALA A 16 -13.12 -8.39 -6.59
C ALA A 16 -12.24 -7.16 -6.31
N SER A 17 -10.92 -7.22 -6.56
CA SER A 17 -10.06 -6.06 -6.34
C SER A 17 -10.18 -5.08 -7.51
N PRO A 18 -10.59 -3.82 -7.28
CA PRO A 18 -10.55 -2.79 -8.32
C PRO A 18 -9.12 -2.65 -8.86
N PRO A 19 -8.94 -2.27 -10.14
CA PRO A 19 -7.62 -2.04 -10.71
C PRO A 19 -6.87 -1.00 -9.86
N PRO A 20 -5.52 -1.08 -9.81
CA PRO A 20 -4.71 -0.10 -9.08
C PRO A 20 -5.09 1.32 -9.47
N SER A 21 -5.38 2.22 -8.53
CA SER A 21 -5.39 3.64 -8.87
C SER A 21 -3.98 4.11 -9.22
N ASP A 22 -3.93 5.04 -10.17
CA ASP A 22 -2.72 5.79 -10.48
C ASP A 22 -2.15 6.47 -9.22
N THR A 23 -3.01 6.89 -8.28
CA THR A 23 -2.59 7.56 -7.06
C THR A 23 -1.81 6.63 -6.12
N GLY A 24 -2.28 5.39 -5.95
CA GLY A 24 -1.57 4.39 -5.15
C GLY A 24 -0.23 3.99 -5.76
N GLU A 25 -0.17 3.82 -7.08
CA GLU A 25 1.07 3.52 -7.81
C GLU A 25 2.09 4.66 -7.72
N VAL A 26 1.65 5.92 -7.87
CA VAL A 26 2.50 7.11 -7.70
C VAL A 26 3.13 7.12 -6.31
N LEU A 27 2.35 6.79 -5.28
CA LEU A 27 2.78 6.82 -3.89
C LEU A 27 3.79 5.69 -3.58
N ILE A 28 3.60 4.50 -4.17
CA ILE A 28 4.58 3.42 -4.11
C ILE A 28 5.90 3.83 -4.77
N ARG A 29 5.83 4.38 -5.99
CA ARG A 29 7.01 4.81 -6.74
C ARG A 29 7.81 5.85 -5.99
N GLU A 30 7.15 6.92 -5.53
CA GLU A 30 7.80 8.01 -4.80
C GLU A 30 8.46 7.51 -3.51
N ALA A 31 7.76 6.70 -2.70
CA ALA A 31 8.32 6.13 -1.48
C ALA A 31 9.54 5.24 -1.79
N THR A 32 9.47 4.44 -2.85
CA THR A 32 10.56 3.58 -3.28
C THR A 32 11.77 4.40 -3.73
N GLU A 33 11.58 5.43 -4.54
CA GLU A 33 12.65 6.31 -5.02
C GLU A 33 13.35 7.04 -3.87
N LEU A 34 12.58 7.61 -2.93
CA LEU A 34 13.13 8.32 -1.76
C LEU A 34 13.98 7.40 -0.89
N LEU A 35 13.48 6.19 -0.60
CA LEU A 35 14.17 5.25 0.26
C LEU A 35 15.40 4.64 -0.41
N LEU A 36 15.35 4.35 -1.70
CA LEU A 36 16.52 3.88 -2.46
C LEU A 36 17.60 4.96 -2.57
N ALA A 37 17.23 6.24 -2.55
CA ALA A 37 18.16 7.36 -2.47
C ALA A 37 18.75 7.58 -1.06
N GLY A 38 18.38 6.76 -0.07
CA GLY A 38 18.81 6.90 1.33
C GLY A 38 18.07 7.99 2.11
N GLY A 39 16.97 8.52 1.56
CA GLY A 39 16.09 9.45 2.24
C GLY A 39 15.14 8.76 3.23
N GLU A 40 14.27 9.55 3.84
CA GLU A 40 13.22 9.07 4.73
C GLU A 40 11.84 9.13 4.04
N LEU A 41 10.88 8.36 4.58
CA LEU A 41 9.49 8.45 4.14
C LEU A 41 8.91 9.85 4.40
N PRO A 42 8.03 10.36 3.52
CA PRO A 42 7.36 11.64 3.74
C PRO A 42 6.61 11.67 5.07
N ARG A 43 6.72 12.79 5.81
CA ARG A 43 6.04 12.96 7.12
C ARG A 43 4.52 12.93 7.02
N ASP A 44 3.97 13.25 5.86
CA ASP A 44 2.53 13.27 5.56
C ASP A 44 2.03 11.97 4.91
N LEU A 45 2.89 10.93 4.81
CA LEU A 45 2.54 9.65 4.20
C LEU A 45 1.24 9.07 4.76
N ASP A 46 1.07 9.13 6.08
CA ASP A 46 -0.10 8.66 6.79
C ASP A 46 -1.40 9.35 6.33
N GLU A 47 -1.34 10.66 6.08
CA GLU A 47 -2.50 11.41 5.57
C GLU A 47 -2.79 11.04 4.11
N ARG A 48 -1.74 10.92 3.30
CA ARG A 48 -1.85 10.54 1.89
C ARG A 48 -2.46 9.14 1.75
N LEU A 49 -2.07 8.19 2.60
CA LEU A 49 -2.66 6.86 2.69
C LEU A 49 -4.14 6.89 3.10
N LEU A 50 -4.53 7.77 4.02
CA LEU A 50 -5.93 7.92 4.43
C LEU A 50 -6.82 8.54 3.35
N ARG A 51 -6.25 9.19 2.32
CA ARG A 51 -7.00 9.66 1.14
C ARG A 51 -7.26 8.57 0.10
N LEU A 52 -6.56 7.44 0.18
CA LEU A 52 -6.82 6.27 -0.67
C LEU A 52 -8.06 5.52 -0.18
N GLU A 53 -8.74 4.84 -1.10
CA GLU A 53 -9.75 3.85 -0.75
C GLU A 53 -9.14 2.73 0.11
N PRO A 54 -9.90 2.11 1.04
CA PRO A 54 -9.36 1.11 1.96
C PRO A 54 -8.58 -0.02 1.28
N ALA A 55 -9.08 -0.55 0.17
CA ALA A 55 -8.43 -1.62 -0.58
C ALA A 55 -7.05 -1.19 -1.10
N GLU A 56 -6.96 0.00 -1.67
CA GLU A 56 -5.71 0.54 -2.21
C GLU A 56 -4.71 0.87 -1.11
N ARG A 57 -5.19 1.45 -0.01
CA ARG A 57 -4.38 1.72 1.18
C ARG A 57 -3.73 0.45 1.71
N ILE A 58 -4.49 -0.62 1.84
CA ILE A 58 -3.99 -1.93 2.26
C ILE A 58 -2.94 -2.43 1.25
N ARG A 59 -3.21 -2.32 -0.05
CA ARG A 59 -2.28 -2.74 -1.11
C ARG A 59 -0.93 -2.03 -1.00
N VAL A 60 -0.92 -0.70 -0.88
CA VAL A 60 0.30 0.10 -0.73
C VAL A 60 1.07 -0.30 0.54
N LEU A 61 0.38 -0.37 1.67
CA LEU A 61 1.01 -0.72 2.96
C LEU A 61 1.62 -2.13 2.93
N VAL A 62 0.93 -3.11 2.34
CA VAL A 62 1.43 -4.48 2.18
C VAL A 62 2.65 -4.49 1.25
N PHE A 63 2.60 -3.77 0.13
CA PHE A 63 3.72 -3.67 -0.80
C PHE A 63 4.97 -3.12 -0.08
N LEU A 64 4.85 -1.94 0.55
CA LEU A 64 6.00 -1.29 1.20
C LEU A 64 6.58 -2.16 2.33
N ARG A 65 5.74 -2.84 3.12
CA ARG A 65 6.23 -3.76 4.17
C ARG A 65 6.94 -4.97 3.59
N ARG A 66 6.37 -5.61 2.56
CA ARG A 66 6.98 -6.81 1.95
C ARG A 66 8.27 -6.48 1.20
N ALA A 67 8.38 -5.26 0.66
CA ALA A 67 9.60 -4.76 0.05
C ALA A 67 10.67 -4.35 1.09
N GLY A 68 10.36 -4.37 2.39
CA GLY A 68 11.27 -3.90 3.45
C GLY A 68 11.41 -2.38 3.53
N LEU A 69 10.54 -1.63 2.83
CA LEU A 69 10.56 -0.17 2.71
C LEU A 69 9.78 0.53 3.81
N LEU A 70 8.90 -0.18 4.53
CA LEU A 70 8.15 0.37 5.66
C LEU A 70 8.38 -0.49 6.91
N VAL A 71 8.97 0.12 7.94
CA VAL A 71 9.25 -0.50 9.23
C VAL A 71 8.41 0.18 10.31
N GLY A 72 7.89 -0.59 11.27
CA GLY A 72 7.12 -0.06 12.40
C GLY A 72 5.82 -0.83 12.67
N PRO A 73 5.07 -0.38 13.70
CA PRO A 73 3.85 -1.06 14.14
C PRO A 73 2.82 -1.12 13.01
N ALA A 74 2.07 -2.21 12.95
CA ALA A 74 0.94 -2.33 12.02
C ALA A 74 -0.14 -1.29 12.35
N TRP A 75 -0.85 -0.82 11.32
CA TRP A 75 -2.04 0.00 11.55
C TRP A 75 -3.16 -0.86 12.14
N PRO A 76 -3.95 -0.32 13.09
CA PRO A 76 -5.13 -1.01 13.60
C PRO A 76 -6.20 -1.15 12.50
N ALA A 77 -7.03 -2.18 12.59
CA ALA A 77 -8.00 -2.54 11.56
C ALA A 77 -9.01 -1.42 11.28
N GLU A 78 -9.43 -0.71 12.32
CA GLU A 78 -10.37 0.42 12.26
C GLU A 78 -9.80 1.54 11.38
N ARG A 79 -8.48 1.77 11.44
CA ARG A 79 -7.80 2.78 10.63
C ARG A 79 -7.58 2.31 9.20
N LEU A 80 -7.28 1.03 8.99
CA LEU A 80 -7.10 0.45 7.65
C LEU A 80 -8.41 0.49 6.84
N LEU A 81 -9.54 0.25 7.51
CA LEU A 81 -10.86 0.19 6.90
C LEU A 81 -11.63 1.52 6.92
N ALA A 82 -11.05 2.57 7.52
CA ALA A 82 -11.66 3.89 7.53
C ALA A 82 -11.93 4.39 6.10
N PRO A 83 -13.09 5.02 5.83
CA PRO A 83 -13.41 5.55 4.52
C PRO A 83 -12.34 6.55 4.06
N ALA A 84 -12.16 6.67 2.74
CA ALA A 84 -11.22 7.64 2.18
C ALA A 84 -11.56 9.05 2.67
N LYS A 85 -10.58 9.75 3.21
CA LYS A 85 -10.74 11.17 3.58
C LYS A 85 -10.80 11.99 2.30
N GLU A 86 -11.89 12.73 2.14
CA GLU A 86 -12.07 13.63 1.01
C GLU A 86 -10.93 14.66 0.98
N ARG A 87 -10.38 14.89 -0.23
CA ARG A 87 -9.39 15.95 -0.43
C ARG A 87 -10.10 17.27 -0.23
N VAL A 88 -9.94 17.89 0.94
CA VAL A 88 -10.37 19.27 1.17
C VAL A 88 -9.53 20.18 0.27
N VAL A 89 -10.04 20.48 -0.92
CA VAL A 89 -9.49 21.53 -1.78
C VAL A 89 -9.98 22.85 -1.19
N ALA A 90 -9.08 23.61 -0.58
CA ALA A 90 -9.41 24.96 -0.14
C ALA A 90 -9.81 25.81 -1.38
N PRO A 91 -10.86 26.66 -1.27
CA PRO A 91 -11.36 27.47 -2.38
C PRO A 91 -10.36 28.54 -2.83
#